data_AF-A0A9D2PXW2-F1
#
_entry.id   AF-A0A9D2PXW2-F1
#
_cell.length_a   1.000
_cell.length_b   1.000
_cell.length_c   1.000
_cell.angle_alpha   90.00
_cell.angle_beta   90.00
_cell.angle_gamma   90.00
#
_symmetry.space_group_name_H-M   'P 1'
#
loop_
_entity.id
_entity.type
_entity.pdbx_description
1 polymer ?
#
loop_
_entity_poly.entity_id
_entity_poly.type
_entity_poly.pdbx_seq_one_letter_code
_entity_poly.pdbx_strand_id
1 'polypeptide(L)'
;MEPIPRHWAAVHETHAFPGRGTFALTVNGASDVSVEDARHDARRRLDALVAAGGPGQRGGSDHEYYPSRRLPEELLEEVHDEDGTLVAAVTRNRYGAAVLNTDVLLISDVDLPPEITGRTTSADTRSAGVGKRPGLLSRLLGGGRAERDVDNGSSGEGRGGAAEASGAAAHGTDAASADLPDELGGQGAGERGRAHAQILESIREFGRRHPDLGVRAYRTRNGFRLLVSGTGAHPASDRARALMEEVRSDQLYMLLCRVHDTYRARLTPKPWRVGADRFESLGTRSAEDPEHSDWVRRYGEASAQVAVCRLLEVTGPAPSALEQRIIDLHDRATRPEAGLPLA
;
A
#
# COMPACT_ATOMS: atom_id res chain seq x y z
N MET A 1 -14.07 16.48 3.07
CA MET A 1 -12.86 15.78 3.55
C MET A 1 -12.08 16.68 4.51
N GLU A 2 -11.58 16.14 5.61
CA GLU A 2 -10.64 16.86 6.49
C GLU A 2 -9.28 17.06 5.79
N PRO A 3 -8.59 18.20 6.00
CA PRO A 3 -7.26 18.43 5.44
C PRO A 3 -6.25 17.36 5.87
N ILE A 4 -5.34 17.02 4.95
CA ILE A 4 -4.20 16.15 5.28
C ILE A 4 -3.09 17.00 5.90
N PRO A 5 -2.57 16.64 7.08
CA PRO A 5 -1.54 17.41 7.75
C PRO A 5 -0.29 17.64 6.90
N ARG A 6 0.14 18.89 6.80
CA ARG A 6 1.36 19.28 6.05
C ARG A 6 2.66 19.08 6.82
N HIS A 7 2.62 19.17 8.14
CA HIS A 7 3.77 19.07 9.01
C HIS A 7 3.67 17.89 9.96
N TRP A 8 4.80 17.20 10.12
CA TRP A 8 4.94 16.03 10.95
C TRP A 8 6.18 16.16 11.84
N ALA A 9 6.08 15.65 13.06
CA ALA A 9 7.21 15.55 13.97
C ALA A 9 7.05 14.32 14.86
N ALA A 10 8.17 13.78 15.35
CA ALA A 10 8.16 12.63 16.24
C ALA A 10 8.88 12.95 17.56
N VAL A 11 8.31 12.50 18.67
CA VAL A 11 8.96 12.50 19.99
C VAL A 11 9.35 11.07 20.33
N HIS A 12 10.57 10.91 20.82
CA HIS A 12 11.17 9.62 21.18
C HIS A 12 11.59 9.67 22.65
N GLU A 13 10.95 8.87 23.51
CA GLU A 13 11.25 8.84 24.94
C GLU A 13 11.13 7.43 25.51
N THR A 14 11.92 7.16 26.55
CA THR A 14 11.86 5.89 27.27
C THR A 14 11.14 6.07 28.59
N HIS A 15 10.06 5.32 28.80
CA HIS A 15 9.21 5.42 29.99
C HIS A 15 9.09 4.06 30.70
N ALA A 16 9.21 4.07 32.02
CA ALA A 16 9.01 2.90 32.86
C ALA A 16 7.57 2.87 33.39
N PHE A 17 6.88 1.75 33.16
CA PHE A 17 5.50 1.55 33.59
C PHE A 17 5.44 0.52 34.73
N PRO A 18 4.85 0.86 35.88
CA PRO A 18 4.72 -0.06 37.01
C PRO A 18 4.10 -1.40 36.60
N GLY A 19 4.75 -2.51 36.93
CA GLY A 19 4.29 -3.86 36.59
C GLY A 19 4.36 -4.25 35.10
N ARG A 20 4.87 -3.38 34.23
CA ARG A 20 4.94 -3.62 32.77
C ARG A 20 6.35 -3.46 32.19
N GLY A 21 7.27 -2.84 32.92
CA GLY A 21 8.65 -2.63 32.51
C GLY A 21 8.85 -1.34 31.71
N THR A 22 9.98 -1.25 31.03
CA THR A 22 10.43 -0.04 30.31
C THR A 22 10.14 -0.15 28.82
N PHE A 23 9.61 0.92 28.23
CA PHE A 23 9.27 0.99 26.82
C PHE A 23 9.96 2.20 26.18
N ALA A 24 10.64 1.97 25.06
CA ALA A 24 11.02 3.03 24.14
C ALA A 24 9.79 3.39 23.28
N LEU A 25 9.27 4.60 23.47
CA LEU A 25 8.08 5.11 22.83
C LEU A 25 8.46 6.08 21.71
N THR A 26 7.80 5.92 20.56
CA THR A 26 7.83 6.86 19.45
C THR A 26 6.40 7.28 19.17
N VAL A 27 6.12 8.58 19.32
CA VAL A 27 4.82 9.18 19.04
C VAL A 27 5.00 10.25 18.00
N ASN A 28 4.34 10.09 16.86
CA ASN A 28 4.29 11.12 15.82
C ASN A 28 3.16 12.09 16.15
N GLY A 29 3.33 13.37 15.87
CA GLY A 29 2.31 14.40 15.87
C GLY A 29 2.19 15.06 14.50
N ALA A 30 1.13 15.81 14.30
CA ALA A 30 0.77 16.39 13.01
C ALA A 30 0.25 17.83 13.16
N SER A 31 0.45 18.67 12.16
CA SER A 31 -0.02 20.06 12.13
C SER A 31 -0.12 20.58 10.70
N ASP A 32 -1.02 21.55 10.48
CA ASP A 32 -1.08 22.35 9.24
C ASP A 32 -0.34 23.69 9.36
N VAL A 33 0.22 24.00 10.54
CA VAL A 33 0.84 25.30 10.84
C VAL A 33 2.36 25.23 10.75
N SER A 34 2.99 24.29 11.47
CA SER A 34 4.45 24.16 11.50
C SER A 34 4.93 22.83 12.07
N VAL A 35 6.21 22.52 11.86
CA VAL A 35 6.90 21.38 12.49
C VAL A 35 6.92 21.49 14.01
N GLU A 36 7.01 22.70 14.56
CA GLU A 36 7.02 22.90 16.02
C GLU A 36 5.64 22.62 16.63
N ASP A 37 4.57 23.05 15.95
CA ASP A 37 3.19 22.71 16.36
C ASP A 37 2.93 21.20 16.26
N ALA A 38 3.42 20.54 15.21
CA ALA A 38 3.37 19.07 15.11
C ALA A 38 4.15 18.38 16.24
N ARG A 39 5.28 18.96 16.70
CA ARG A 39 6.05 18.45 17.84
C ARG A 39 5.30 18.64 19.17
N HIS A 40 4.57 19.75 19.31
CA HIS A 40 3.69 19.98 20.46
C HIS A 40 2.55 18.94 20.50
N ASP A 41 1.90 18.65 19.36
CA ASP A 41 0.89 17.56 19.28
C ASP A 41 1.50 16.21 19.67
N ALA A 42 2.69 15.89 19.15
CA ALA A 42 3.39 14.65 19.45
C ALA A 42 3.66 14.49 20.96
N ARG A 43 4.10 15.58 21.62
CA ARG A 43 4.35 15.64 23.06
C ARG A 43 3.07 15.42 23.86
N ARG A 44 2.02 16.20 23.57
CA ARG A 44 0.71 16.10 24.23
C ARG A 44 0.17 14.66 24.18
N ARG A 45 0.33 14.00 23.03
CA ARG A 45 -0.12 12.61 22.85
C ARG A 45 0.76 11.59 23.57
N LEU A 46 2.08 11.81 23.64
CA LEU A 46 2.96 11.01 24.47
C LEU A 46 2.58 11.13 25.95
N ASP A 47 2.34 12.34 26.45
CA ASP A 47 1.94 12.57 27.83
C ASP A 47 0.62 11.85 28.16
N ALA A 48 -0.36 11.91 27.25
CA ALA A 48 -1.62 11.17 27.38
C ALA A 48 -1.41 9.65 27.39
N LEU A 49 -0.53 9.11 26.53
CA LEU A 49 -0.19 7.69 26.50
C LEU A 49 0.49 7.24 27.79
N VAL A 50 1.39 8.07 28.34
CA VAL A 50 2.08 7.79 29.61
C VAL A 50 1.08 7.83 30.77
N ALA A 51 0.21 8.84 30.82
CA ALA A 51 -0.85 8.95 31.82
C ALA A 51 -1.84 7.77 31.77
N ALA A 52 -2.09 7.20 30.59
CA ALA A 52 -2.91 6.00 30.40
C ALA A 52 -2.23 4.69 30.82
N GLY A 53 -0.98 4.73 31.32
CA GLY A 53 -0.25 3.53 31.75
C GLY A 53 0.48 2.79 30.63
N GLY A 54 0.76 3.48 29.51
CA GLY A 54 1.53 2.98 28.39
C GLY A 54 0.67 2.30 27.31
N PRO A 55 1.30 1.74 26.25
CA PRO A 55 0.58 1.11 25.14
C PRO A 55 -0.31 -0.04 25.63
N GLY A 56 -1.44 -0.33 25.00
CA GLY A 56 -2.31 -1.46 25.36
C GLY A 56 -1.56 -2.82 25.37
N GLN A 57 -2.10 -3.84 26.04
CA GLN A 57 -1.54 -5.20 25.95
C GLN A 57 -1.59 -5.69 24.50
N ARG A 58 -0.55 -6.43 24.05
CA ARG A 58 -0.42 -7.06 22.72
C ARG A 58 -1.44 -8.20 22.48
N GLY A 59 -2.71 -7.97 22.81
CA GLY A 59 -3.83 -8.91 22.62
C GLY A 59 -4.76 -8.52 21.46
N GLY A 60 -4.68 -7.29 20.96
CA GLY A 60 -5.36 -6.89 19.73
C GLY A 60 -4.68 -7.48 18.50
N SER A 61 -5.48 -7.74 17.47
CA SER A 61 -4.93 -8.01 16.13
C SER A 61 -3.97 -6.90 15.72
N ASP A 62 -3.05 -7.18 14.77
CA ASP A 62 -2.19 -6.15 14.14
C ASP A 62 -3.01 -4.95 13.60
N HIS A 63 -4.34 -5.10 13.49
CA HIS A 63 -5.25 -4.03 13.10
C HIS A 63 -5.42 -2.98 14.21
N GLU A 64 -5.35 -3.32 15.49
CA GLU A 64 -5.43 -2.37 16.62
C GLU A 64 -4.18 -1.46 16.72
N TYR A 65 -3.07 -1.90 16.11
CA TYR A 65 -1.81 -1.16 16.04
C TYR A 65 -1.85 0.04 15.07
N TYR A 66 -2.66 0.00 14.02
CA TYR A 66 -2.73 1.08 13.01
C TYR A 66 -3.56 2.32 13.44
N PRO A 67 -4.72 2.20 14.12
CA PRO A 67 -5.52 3.34 14.58
C PRO A 67 -4.81 4.27 15.57
N SER A 68 -3.96 3.71 16.43
CA SER A 68 -3.30 4.48 17.51
C SER A 68 -2.09 5.28 17.03
N ARG A 69 -1.50 4.92 15.88
CA ARG A 69 -0.36 5.60 15.29
C ARG A 69 -0.82 6.45 14.10
N ARG A 70 -0.86 7.78 14.26
CA ARG A 70 -0.79 8.67 13.10
C ARG A 70 0.52 8.37 12.36
N LEU A 71 0.40 7.82 11.16
CA LEU A 71 1.53 7.55 10.29
C LEU A 71 1.75 8.79 9.43
N PRO A 72 2.95 9.39 9.49
CA PRO A 72 3.28 10.50 8.62
C PRO A 72 3.17 10.11 7.16
N GLU A 73 2.55 10.98 6.38
CA GLU A 73 2.46 10.87 4.93
C GLU A 73 2.76 12.24 4.31
N GLU A 74 3.62 12.24 3.29
CA GLU A 74 3.91 13.45 2.51
C GLU A 74 2.69 13.79 1.66
N LEU A 75 2.22 15.03 1.70
CA LEU A 75 1.16 15.52 0.83
C LEU A 75 1.76 15.85 -0.55
N LEU A 76 1.25 15.20 -1.60
CA LEU A 76 1.73 15.37 -2.98
C LEU A 76 0.83 16.29 -3.80
N GLU A 77 -0.49 16.16 -3.64
CA GLU A 77 -1.48 16.93 -4.40
C GLU A 77 -2.76 17.07 -3.56
N GLU A 78 -3.38 18.25 -3.60
CA GLU A 78 -4.75 18.48 -3.12
C GLU A 78 -5.66 18.72 -4.32
N VAL A 79 -6.86 18.15 -4.27
CA VAL A 79 -7.88 18.29 -5.31
C VAL A 79 -9.09 18.98 -4.71
N HIS A 80 -9.42 20.14 -5.26
CA HIS A 80 -10.53 20.96 -4.82
C HIS A 80 -11.67 20.95 -5.85
N ASP A 81 -12.89 21.07 -5.36
CA ASP A 81 -14.06 21.36 -6.19
C ASP A 81 -14.08 22.84 -6.62
N GLU A 82 -15.02 23.21 -7.50
CA GLU A 82 -15.19 24.55 -8.06
C GLU A 82 -15.42 25.62 -6.98
N ASP A 83 -16.01 25.25 -5.84
CA ASP A 83 -16.24 26.11 -4.69
C ASP A 83 -15.05 26.18 -3.72
N GLY A 84 -13.94 25.48 -4.03
CA GLY A 84 -12.75 25.40 -3.20
C GLY A 84 -12.78 24.29 -2.14
N THR A 85 -13.85 23.50 -2.05
CA THR A 85 -13.95 22.39 -1.09
C THR A 85 -12.93 21.30 -1.42
N LEU A 86 -12.16 20.85 -0.42
CA LEU A 86 -11.24 19.72 -0.59
C LEU A 86 -12.01 18.40 -0.75
N VAL A 87 -11.82 17.73 -1.88
CA VAL A 87 -12.54 16.50 -2.25
C VAL A 87 -11.65 15.27 -2.38
N ALA A 88 -10.35 15.47 -2.61
CA ALA A 88 -9.35 14.41 -2.53
C ALA A 88 -7.96 14.96 -2.24
N ALA A 89 -7.07 14.11 -1.77
CA ALA A 89 -5.65 14.38 -1.67
C ALA A 89 -4.83 13.15 -2.05
N VAL A 90 -3.72 13.36 -2.74
CA VAL A 90 -2.73 12.32 -3.02
C VAL A 90 -1.60 12.46 -2.01
N THR A 91 -1.31 11.38 -1.28
CA THR A 91 -0.24 11.33 -0.29
C THR A 91 0.79 10.26 -0.63
N ARG A 92 1.99 10.36 -0.07
CA ARG A 92 2.99 9.29 -0.11
C ARG A 92 3.01 8.58 1.24
N ASN A 93 2.58 7.31 1.26
CA ASN A 93 2.58 6.53 2.49
C ASN A 93 4.00 6.09 2.89
N ARG A 94 4.15 5.46 4.06
CA ARG A 94 5.44 4.95 4.57
C ARG A 94 6.19 3.93 3.70
N TYR A 95 5.55 3.36 2.68
CA TYR A 95 6.24 2.51 1.72
C TYR A 95 6.88 3.36 0.61
N GLY A 96 6.45 4.60 0.47
CA GLY A 96 6.80 5.50 -0.61
C GLY A 96 5.81 5.44 -1.79
N ALA A 97 4.73 4.68 -1.68
CA ALA A 97 3.69 4.61 -2.70
C ALA A 97 2.72 5.79 -2.59
N ALA A 98 2.33 6.34 -3.73
CA ALA A 98 1.28 7.34 -3.82
C ALA A 98 -0.08 6.70 -3.49
N VAL A 99 -0.91 7.41 -2.73
CA VAL A 99 -2.20 6.97 -2.23
C VAL A 99 -3.20 8.10 -2.43
N LEU A 100 -4.26 7.83 -3.18
CA LEU A 100 -5.46 8.66 -3.22
C LEU A 100 -6.21 8.52 -1.90
N ASN A 101 -6.64 9.65 -1.32
CA ASN A 101 -7.51 9.73 -0.17
C ASN A 101 -8.72 10.61 -0.56
N THR A 102 -9.94 10.16 -0.28
CA THR A 102 -11.18 10.88 -0.65
C THR A 102 -12.35 10.40 0.20
N ASP A 103 -13.33 11.25 0.50
CA ASP A 103 -14.60 10.87 1.13
C ASP A 103 -15.79 10.84 0.13
N VAL A 104 -15.52 11.15 -1.15
CA VAL A 104 -16.53 11.29 -2.21
C VAL A 104 -16.96 9.95 -2.81
N LEU A 105 -16.00 9.06 -3.06
CA LEU A 105 -16.19 7.83 -3.82
C LEU A 105 -15.83 6.63 -2.94
N LEU A 106 -16.77 5.69 -2.76
CA LEU A 106 -16.49 4.49 -1.98
C LEU A 106 -15.47 3.63 -2.72
N ILE A 107 -14.37 3.34 -2.05
CA ILE A 107 -13.34 2.41 -2.54
C ILE A 107 -13.32 1.19 -1.63
N SER A 108 -13.22 -0.01 -2.21
CA SER A 108 -13.09 -1.26 -1.45
C SER A 108 -12.06 -2.17 -2.08
N ASP A 109 -11.12 -2.70 -1.29
CA ASP A 109 -10.15 -3.70 -1.73
C ASP A 109 -10.56 -5.10 -1.21
N VAL A 110 -10.59 -6.10 -2.09
CA VAL A 110 -10.97 -7.49 -1.80
C VAL A 110 -9.79 -8.41 -2.14
N ASP A 111 -9.24 -9.12 -1.16
CA ASP A 111 -8.04 -9.95 -1.37
C ASP A 111 -8.33 -11.30 -2.03
N LEU A 112 -7.40 -11.75 -2.89
CA LEU A 112 -7.31 -13.13 -3.36
C LEU A 112 -6.48 -13.98 -2.40
N PRO A 113 -6.67 -15.31 -2.41
CA PRO A 113 -5.78 -16.21 -1.68
C PRO A 113 -4.33 -16.03 -2.16
N PRO A 114 -3.35 -16.16 -1.24
CA PRO A 114 -1.95 -15.99 -1.56
C PRO A 114 -1.49 -17.01 -2.61
N GLU A 115 -0.55 -16.62 -3.45
CA GLU A 115 0.10 -17.55 -4.38
C GLU A 115 0.86 -18.61 -3.59
N ILE A 116 0.45 -19.87 -3.70
CA ILE A 116 1.26 -20.99 -3.20
C ILE A 116 2.39 -21.19 -4.21
N THR A 117 3.55 -20.59 -3.95
CA THR A 117 4.74 -20.83 -4.77
C THR A 117 5.31 -22.21 -4.47
N GLY A 118 4.98 -23.19 -5.30
CA GLY A 118 5.55 -24.52 -5.27
C GLY A 118 7.01 -24.51 -5.73
N ARG A 119 7.93 -24.12 -4.84
CA ARG A 119 9.37 -24.39 -5.00
C ARG A 119 9.85 -25.25 -3.83
N THR A 120 9.45 -26.52 -3.86
CA THR A 120 10.05 -27.56 -3.02
C THR A 120 11.42 -27.90 -3.60
N THR A 121 12.49 -27.38 -3.01
CA THR A 121 13.78 -28.08 -3.07
C THR A 121 13.71 -29.22 -2.09
N SER A 122 13.72 -30.42 -2.64
CA SER A 122 13.86 -31.70 -1.97
C SER A 122 15.11 -31.74 -1.08
N ALA A 123 14.91 -31.77 0.23
CA ALA A 123 15.70 -32.55 1.19
C ALA A 123 14.99 -32.51 2.56
N ASP A 124 15.00 -33.65 3.23
CA ASP A 124 14.54 -33.93 4.60
C ASP A 124 13.04 -34.19 4.84
N THR A 125 12.61 -35.34 4.33
CA THR A 125 11.75 -36.26 5.06
C THR A 125 12.37 -36.58 6.43
N ARG A 126 11.80 -36.09 7.53
CA ARG A 126 11.75 -36.82 8.81
C ARG A 126 10.65 -36.30 9.74
N SER A 127 9.74 -37.23 10.06
CA SER A 127 8.79 -37.35 11.18
C SER A 127 7.84 -36.19 11.51
N ALA A 128 6.56 -36.55 11.45
CA ALA A 128 5.44 -35.87 12.05
C ALA A 128 5.69 -35.49 13.51
N GLY A 129 5.44 -34.21 13.83
CA GLY A 129 5.41 -33.67 15.18
C GLY A 129 4.78 -32.30 15.14
N VAL A 130 3.66 -32.14 15.85
CA VAL A 130 2.93 -30.88 16.02
C VAL A 130 3.91 -29.79 16.49
N GLY A 131 4.11 -28.77 15.66
CA GLY A 131 5.03 -27.67 15.94
C GLY A 131 4.59 -26.41 15.21
N LYS A 132 4.32 -25.34 15.98
CA LYS A 132 4.03 -23.98 15.50
C LYS A 132 4.99 -23.59 14.38
N ARG A 133 4.46 -23.26 13.20
CA ARG A 133 5.24 -22.59 12.15
C ARG A 133 5.58 -21.16 12.60
N PRO A 134 6.81 -20.67 12.35
CA PRO A 134 7.19 -19.33 12.75
C PRO A 134 6.48 -18.32 11.84
N GLY A 135 5.76 -17.38 12.44
CA GLY A 135 5.21 -16.22 11.73
C GLY A 135 6.32 -15.31 11.21
N LEU A 136 5.94 -14.29 10.43
CA LEU A 136 6.77 -13.24 9.81
C LEU A 136 7.69 -12.44 10.78
N LEU A 137 7.81 -12.84 12.05
CA LEU A 137 8.46 -12.13 13.13
C LEU A 137 9.91 -12.56 13.42
N SER A 138 10.47 -13.57 12.76
CA SER A 138 11.88 -13.95 13.02
C SER A 138 12.93 -13.01 12.39
N ARG A 139 12.51 -12.00 11.63
CA ARG A 139 13.41 -10.98 11.04
C ARG A 139 13.28 -9.59 11.65
N LEU A 140 12.53 -9.46 12.76
CA LEU A 140 12.30 -8.18 13.46
C LEU A 140 13.08 -8.03 14.78
N LEU A 141 14.06 -8.91 15.04
CA LEU A 141 15.00 -8.77 16.14
C LEU A 141 16.42 -8.79 15.59
N GLY A 142 16.93 -7.61 15.25
CA GLY A 142 18.35 -7.38 15.08
C GLY A 142 19.07 -7.64 16.39
N GLY A 143 19.78 -8.77 16.46
CA GLY A 143 20.77 -9.07 17.47
C GLY A 143 22.15 -9.03 16.82
N GLY A 144 22.92 -7.98 17.10
CA GLY A 144 24.26 -7.81 16.55
C GLY A 144 25.25 -8.85 17.06
N ARG A 145 26.31 -9.10 16.29
CA ARG A 145 27.62 -9.43 16.85
C ARG A 145 28.77 -9.14 15.88
N ALA A 146 29.66 -8.29 16.39
CA ALA A 146 31.11 -8.26 16.31
C ALA A 146 31.83 -8.14 14.94
N GLU A 147 32.59 -7.05 14.88
CA GLU A 147 33.81 -6.82 14.12
C GLU A 147 34.74 -8.05 14.04
N ARG A 148 35.43 -8.15 12.90
CA ARG A 148 36.87 -8.39 12.85
C ARG A 148 37.46 -8.01 11.47
N ASP A 149 38.28 -6.96 11.51
CA ASP A 149 39.58 -6.73 10.86
C ASP A 149 39.84 -7.17 9.41
N VAL A 150 40.01 -6.14 8.58
CA VAL A 150 41.18 -5.81 7.75
C VAL A 150 42.18 -6.95 7.48
N ASP A 151 42.33 -7.31 6.20
CA ASP A 151 43.68 -7.36 5.62
C ASP A 151 43.70 -7.01 4.12
N ASN A 152 44.78 -6.33 3.74
CA ASN A 152 45.06 -5.68 2.47
C ASN A 152 45.94 -6.61 1.60
N GLY A 153 45.79 -6.58 0.26
CA GLY A 153 46.57 -7.48 -0.60
C GLY A 153 46.39 -7.31 -2.10
N SER A 154 46.87 -6.18 -2.61
CA SER A 154 47.36 -5.82 -3.97
C SER A 154 47.10 -6.68 -5.23
N SER A 155 46.88 -5.90 -6.30
CA SER A 155 47.55 -5.92 -7.63
C SER A 155 47.14 -6.94 -8.71
N GLY A 156 46.89 -6.41 -9.90
CA GLY A 156 46.85 -7.16 -11.15
C GLY A 156 46.29 -6.36 -12.33
N GLU A 157 47.13 -5.57 -12.99
CA GLU A 157 46.86 -4.93 -14.28
C GLU A 157 46.53 -5.94 -15.39
N GLY A 158 45.69 -5.56 -16.35
CA GLY A 158 45.34 -6.42 -17.49
C GLY A 158 44.59 -5.69 -18.61
N ARG A 159 45.36 -5.16 -19.55
CA ARG A 159 44.98 -4.41 -20.76
C ARG A 159 43.92 -5.05 -21.67
N GLY A 160 43.12 -4.17 -22.30
CA GLY A 160 43.02 -4.09 -23.77
C GLY A 160 41.89 -4.86 -24.47
N GLY A 161 41.17 -4.17 -25.35
CA GLY A 161 40.38 -4.81 -26.41
C GLY A 161 39.13 -4.05 -26.81
N ALA A 162 39.29 -3.03 -27.67
CA ALA A 162 38.20 -2.48 -28.46
C ALA A 162 37.80 -3.48 -29.55
N ALA A 163 36.50 -3.67 -29.77
CA ALA A 163 35.96 -4.19 -31.02
C ALA A 163 34.50 -3.72 -31.19
N GLU A 164 34.32 -2.76 -32.08
CA GLU A 164 33.05 -2.49 -32.75
C GLU A 164 32.65 -3.71 -33.58
N ALA A 165 31.38 -4.09 -33.55
CA ALA A 165 30.77 -4.90 -34.58
C ALA A 165 29.31 -4.53 -34.77
N SER A 166 29.04 -4.12 -36.00
CA SER A 166 27.79 -3.72 -36.62
C SER A 166 26.74 -4.83 -36.70
N GLY A 167 25.47 -4.43 -36.55
CA GLY A 167 24.35 -4.81 -37.42
C GLY A 167 23.96 -6.29 -37.55
N ALA A 168 22.78 -6.63 -37.02
CA ALA A 168 21.75 -7.37 -37.76
C ALA A 168 20.45 -7.36 -36.95
N ALA A 169 19.42 -6.72 -37.50
CA ALA A 169 18.05 -6.89 -37.05
C ALA A 169 17.65 -8.36 -37.21
N ALA A 170 17.39 -9.03 -36.08
CA ALA A 170 16.65 -10.28 -36.06
C ALA A 170 15.29 -9.98 -35.43
N HIS A 171 14.25 -9.93 -36.26
CA HIS A 171 12.88 -10.15 -35.82
C HIS A 171 12.78 -11.59 -35.30
N GLY A 172 13.13 -11.77 -34.03
CA GLY A 172 12.70 -12.89 -33.22
C GLY A 172 11.32 -12.58 -32.70
N THR A 173 10.29 -13.12 -33.34
CA THR A 173 8.98 -13.29 -32.70
C THR A 173 9.15 -14.28 -31.57
N ASP A 174 9.52 -13.79 -30.39
CA ASP A 174 9.61 -14.60 -29.19
C ASP A 174 8.19 -14.99 -28.76
N ALA A 175 7.82 -16.20 -29.15
CA ALA A 175 6.71 -16.98 -28.63
C ALA A 175 6.94 -17.40 -27.17
N ALA A 176 7.30 -16.44 -26.31
CA ALA A 176 7.48 -16.58 -24.86
C ALA A 176 6.42 -15.80 -24.07
N SER A 177 5.54 -15.02 -24.73
CA SER A 177 4.33 -14.43 -24.14
C SER A 177 3.16 -15.42 -24.13
N ALA A 178 3.40 -16.68 -23.75
CA ALA A 178 2.31 -17.56 -23.35
C ALA A 178 1.78 -17.04 -22.01
N ASP A 179 1.03 -15.95 -22.11
CA ASP A 179 0.66 -15.01 -21.06
C ASP A 179 0.14 -15.77 -19.86
N LEU A 180 0.78 -15.59 -18.70
CA LEU A 180 0.17 -15.96 -17.43
C LEU A 180 -1.00 -14.99 -17.25
N PRO A 181 -2.26 -15.37 -17.51
CA PRO A 181 -3.35 -14.40 -17.59
C PRO A 181 -3.54 -13.68 -16.26
N ASP A 182 -3.20 -14.31 -15.13
CA ASP A 182 -3.23 -13.69 -13.80
C ASP A 182 -2.27 -12.49 -13.66
N GLU A 183 -1.11 -12.52 -14.31
CA GLU A 183 -0.12 -11.43 -14.25
C GLU A 183 -0.62 -10.19 -14.97
N LEU A 184 -1.39 -10.37 -16.05
CA LEU A 184 -2.04 -9.30 -16.80
C LEU A 184 -3.45 -8.99 -16.28
N GLY A 185 -3.86 -9.59 -15.16
CA GLY A 185 -5.14 -9.34 -14.51
C GLY A 185 -6.35 -10.14 -15.02
N GLY A 186 -6.14 -11.10 -15.90
CA GLY A 186 -7.14 -12.10 -16.28
C GLY A 186 -7.29 -13.23 -15.27
N GLN A 187 -8.20 -14.16 -15.55
CA GLN A 187 -8.42 -15.34 -14.73
C GLN A 187 -7.29 -16.36 -14.95
N GLY A 188 -6.47 -16.58 -13.92
CA GLY A 188 -5.44 -17.62 -13.88
C GLY A 188 -5.97 -19.06 -13.87
N ALA A 189 -5.06 -20.03 -13.89
CA ALA A 189 -5.37 -21.42 -13.60
C ALA A 189 -5.36 -21.71 -12.07
N GLY A 190 -5.79 -22.91 -11.69
CA GLY A 190 -5.67 -23.41 -10.32
C GLY A 190 -6.63 -22.77 -9.30
N GLU A 191 -6.27 -22.84 -8.02
CA GLU A 191 -7.09 -22.35 -6.91
C GLU A 191 -7.31 -20.83 -6.97
N ARG A 192 -6.25 -20.08 -7.24
CA ARG A 192 -6.31 -18.62 -7.39
C ARG A 192 -7.19 -18.19 -8.56
N GLY A 193 -7.16 -18.93 -9.67
CA GLY A 193 -8.07 -18.74 -10.80
C GLY A 193 -9.55 -19.00 -10.46
N ARG A 194 -9.83 -20.05 -9.68
CA ARG A 194 -11.20 -20.31 -9.19
C ARG A 194 -11.68 -19.21 -8.23
N ALA A 195 -10.81 -18.78 -7.31
CA ALA A 195 -11.10 -17.68 -6.39
C ALA A 195 -11.36 -16.36 -7.14
N HIS A 196 -10.58 -16.06 -8.18
CA HIS A 196 -10.82 -14.93 -9.07
C HIS A 196 -12.26 -14.95 -9.61
N ALA A 197 -12.66 -16.06 -10.25
CA ALA A 197 -13.99 -16.17 -10.84
C ALA A 197 -15.11 -16.05 -9.79
N GLN A 198 -14.95 -16.66 -8.62
CA GLN A 198 -15.93 -16.60 -7.54
C GLN A 198 -16.08 -15.18 -6.96
N ILE A 199 -14.97 -14.46 -6.76
CA ILE A 199 -15.01 -13.09 -6.26
C ILE A 199 -15.64 -12.17 -7.32
N LEU A 200 -15.27 -12.30 -8.58
CA LEU A 200 -15.86 -11.49 -9.66
C LEU A 200 -17.37 -11.72 -9.78
N GLU A 201 -17.84 -12.96 -9.68
CA GLU A 201 -19.29 -13.22 -9.66
C GLU A 201 -19.97 -12.64 -8.41
N SER A 202 -19.31 -12.70 -7.24
CA SER A 202 -19.83 -12.07 -6.01
C SER A 202 -19.96 -10.54 -6.17
N ILE A 203 -19.02 -9.90 -6.89
CA ILE A 203 -19.06 -8.47 -7.22
C ILE A 203 -20.23 -8.17 -8.17
N ARG A 204 -20.47 -9.01 -9.19
CA ARG A 204 -21.62 -8.86 -10.09
C ARG A 204 -22.94 -9.04 -9.35
N GLU A 205 -23.02 -10.00 -8.42
CA GLU A 205 -24.17 -10.19 -7.54
C GLU A 205 -24.43 -8.96 -6.66
N PHE A 206 -23.37 -8.35 -6.13
CA PHE A 206 -23.47 -7.06 -5.42
C PHE A 206 -24.11 -5.99 -6.31
N GLY A 207 -23.59 -5.78 -7.53
CA GLY A 207 -24.17 -4.81 -8.48
C GLY A 207 -25.63 -5.09 -8.81
N ARG A 208 -26.03 -6.36 -8.97
CA ARG A 208 -27.43 -6.75 -9.22
C ARG A 208 -28.36 -6.44 -8.04
N ARG A 209 -27.86 -6.51 -6.81
CA ARG A 209 -28.66 -6.24 -5.59
C ARG A 209 -28.74 -4.76 -5.23
N HIS A 210 -27.81 -3.95 -5.75
CA HIS A 210 -27.77 -2.49 -5.58
C HIS A 210 -27.83 -1.78 -6.95
N PRO A 211 -28.96 -1.87 -7.68
CA PRO A 211 -29.07 -1.33 -9.04
C PRO A 211 -28.97 0.21 -9.12
N ASP A 212 -29.06 0.90 -7.99
CA ASP A 212 -28.85 2.34 -7.84
C ASP A 212 -27.36 2.73 -7.76
N LEU A 213 -26.46 1.77 -7.55
CA LEU A 213 -25.02 2.01 -7.42
C LEU A 213 -24.28 1.72 -8.72
N GLY A 214 -23.38 2.63 -9.10
CA GLY A 214 -22.41 2.38 -10.15
C GLY A 214 -21.23 1.60 -9.57
N VAL A 215 -20.77 0.55 -10.26
CA VAL A 215 -19.66 -0.31 -9.80
C VAL A 215 -18.63 -0.44 -10.91
N ARG A 216 -17.40 -0.01 -10.62
CA ARG A 216 -16.22 -0.29 -11.44
C ARG A 216 -15.36 -1.32 -10.72
N ALA A 217 -15.18 -2.48 -11.34
CA ALA A 217 -14.39 -3.58 -10.80
C ALA A 217 -13.01 -3.64 -11.48
N TYR A 218 -11.96 -3.59 -10.68
CA TYR A 218 -10.58 -3.64 -11.13
C TYR A 218 -9.87 -4.85 -10.54
N ARG A 219 -9.06 -5.55 -11.33
CA ARG A 219 -8.10 -6.54 -10.84
C ARG A 219 -6.81 -5.85 -10.41
N THR A 220 -6.34 -6.06 -9.18
CA THR A 220 -5.01 -5.58 -8.70
C THR A 220 -3.99 -6.74 -8.75
N ARG A 221 -2.73 -6.61 -8.30
CA ARG A 221 -1.85 -7.80 -8.24
C ARG A 221 -2.39 -8.90 -7.30
N ASN A 222 -2.95 -8.55 -6.14
CA ASN A 222 -3.31 -9.52 -5.08
C ASN A 222 -4.81 -9.61 -4.78
N GLY A 223 -5.66 -8.99 -5.57
CA GLY A 223 -7.09 -8.99 -5.31
C GLY A 223 -7.87 -8.20 -6.34
N PHE A 224 -8.94 -7.59 -5.88
CA PHE A 224 -9.78 -6.68 -6.62
C PHE A 224 -9.85 -5.34 -5.89
N ARG A 225 -10.10 -4.29 -6.66
CA ARG A 225 -10.51 -2.98 -6.15
C ARG A 225 -11.84 -2.64 -6.77
N LEU A 226 -12.78 -2.17 -5.96
CA LEU A 226 -14.05 -1.62 -6.41
C LEU A 226 -14.03 -0.12 -6.19
N LEU A 227 -14.48 0.63 -7.21
CA LEU A 227 -14.94 2.01 -7.05
C LEU A 227 -16.46 2.00 -7.19
N VAL A 228 -17.16 2.45 -6.16
CA VAL A 228 -18.63 2.41 -6.09
C VAL A 228 -19.18 3.82 -5.99
N SER A 229 -19.90 4.25 -7.03
CA SER A 229 -20.51 5.59 -7.14
C SER A 229 -22.00 5.57 -6.79
N GLY A 230 -22.56 6.75 -6.50
CA GLY A 230 -23.95 6.91 -6.07
C GLY A 230 -24.21 6.53 -4.61
N THR A 231 -23.15 6.20 -3.85
CA THR A 231 -23.34 5.70 -2.47
C THR A 231 -23.77 6.79 -1.50
N GLY A 232 -23.23 8.01 -1.66
CA GLY A 232 -23.32 9.09 -0.69
C GLY A 232 -22.80 8.71 0.70
N ALA A 233 -22.02 7.64 0.81
CA ALA A 233 -21.65 7.03 2.08
C ALA A 233 -20.31 7.59 2.56
N HIS A 234 -20.35 8.35 3.64
CA HIS A 234 -19.14 8.84 4.29
C HIS A 234 -18.29 7.67 4.85
N PRO A 235 -16.94 7.71 4.79
CA PRO A 235 -16.06 6.60 5.18
C PRO A 235 -16.30 6.02 6.59
N ALA A 236 -16.61 6.88 7.57
CA ALA A 236 -16.92 6.48 8.94
C ALA A 236 -18.39 6.05 9.18
N SER A 237 -19.25 6.05 8.15
CA SER A 237 -20.68 5.76 8.30
C SER A 237 -21.01 4.26 8.37
N ASP A 238 -22.14 3.92 8.99
CA ASP A 238 -22.67 2.54 8.98
C ASP A 238 -23.02 2.05 7.57
N ARG A 239 -23.46 2.96 6.69
CA ARG A 239 -23.75 2.63 5.28
C ARG A 239 -22.47 2.18 4.56
N ALA A 240 -21.38 2.91 4.72
CA ALA A 240 -20.08 2.54 4.14
C ALA A 240 -19.61 1.19 4.67
N ARG A 241 -19.71 0.99 6.00
CA ARG A 241 -19.35 -0.28 6.65
C ARG A 241 -20.16 -1.45 6.08
N ALA A 242 -21.48 -1.32 5.99
CA ALA A 242 -22.36 -2.36 5.49
C ALA A 242 -22.03 -2.73 4.03
N LEU A 243 -21.84 -1.74 3.15
CA LEU A 243 -21.47 -1.98 1.75
C LEU A 243 -20.11 -2.68 1.62
N MET A 244 -19.10 -2.25 2.39
CA MET A 244 -17.77 -2.86 2.38
C MET A 244 -17.77 -4.29 2.95
N GLU A 245 -18.52 -4.55 4.03
CA GLU A 245 -18.71 -5.91 4.58
C GLU A 245 -19.34 -6.85 3.56
N GLU A 246 -20.34 -6.36 2.82
CA GLU A 246 -21.07 -7.16 1.84
C GLU A 246 -20.19 -7.62 0.67
N VAL A 247 -19.31 -6.74 0.17
CA VAL A 247 -18.30 -7.10 -0.85
C VAL A 247 -17.07 -7.79 -0.26
N ARG A 248 -17.07 -8.05 1.06
CA ARG A 248 -15.98 -8.71 1.80
C ARG A 248 -14.64 -7.96 1.69
N SER A 249 -14.70 -6.65 1.88
CA SER A 249 -13.50 -5.80 1.99
C SER A 249 -12.59 -6.29 3.12
N ASP A 250 -11.28 -6.04 2.98
CA ASP A 250 -10.31 -6.31 4.04
C ASP A 250 -10.65 -5.53 5.34
N GLN A 251 -10.59 -6.20 6.49
CA GLN A 251 -10.90 -5.60 7.79
C GLN A 251 -9.91 -4.49 8.17
N LEU A 252 -8.63 -4.63 7.82
CA LEU A 252 -7.64 -3.59 8.08
C LEU A 252 -7.94 -2.35 7.23
N TYR A 253 -8.27 -2.55 5.96
CA TYR A 253 -8.72 -1.49 5.06
C TYR A 253 -9.94 -0.75 5.61
N MET A 254 -11.00 -1.47 6.00
CA MET A 254 -12.20 -0.86 6.59
C MET A 254 -11.88 -0.03 7.84
N LEU A 255 -10.99 -0.54 8.70
CA LEU A 255 -10.54 0.16 9.89
C LEU A 255 -9.77 1.44 9.54
N LEU A 256 -8.86 1.37 8.57
CA LEU A 256 -8.10 2.54 8.09
C LEU A 256 -9.04 3.59 7.51
N CYS A 257 -10.04 3.20 6.72
CA CYS A 257 -10.99 4.15 6.15
C CYS A 257 -11.76 4.92 7.22
N ARG A 258 -12.18 4.23 8.29
CA ARG A 258 -12.86 4.86 9.42
C ARG A 258 -11.95 5.77 10.23
N VAL A 259 -10.70 5.36 10.48
CA VAL A 259 -9.75 6.13 11.30
C VAL A 259 -9.26 7.39 10.58
N HIS A 260 -8.97 7.26 9.29
CA HIS A 260 -8.50 8.37 8.46
C HIS A 260 -9.64 9.15 7.82
N ASP A 261 -10.88 8.75 8.09
CA ASP A 261 -12.10 9.36 7.58
C ASP A 261 -12.10 9.58 6.06
N THR A 262 -11.47 8.65 5.34
CA THR A 262 -11.19 8.71 3.91
C THR A 262 -11.18 7.30 3.33
N TYR A 263 -11.76 7.11 2.15
CA TYR A 263 -11.45 5.96 1.32
C TYR A 263 -10.06 6.11 0.71
N ARG A 264 -9.34 4.99 0.58
CA ARG A 264 -7.91 5.02 0.22
C ARG A 264 -7.61 4.09 -0.95
N ALA A 265 -6.86 4.57 -1.94
CA ALA A 265 -6.42 3.75 -3.07
C ALA A 265 -4.94 3.99 -3.38
N ARG A 266 -4.11 2.94 -3.37
CA ARG A 266 -2.74 3.07 -3.89
C ARG A 266 -2.80 3.38 -5.39
N LEU A 267 -2.13 4.45 -5.79
CA LEU A 267 -1.99 4.92 -7.18
C LEU A 267 -0.70 4.42 -7.85
N THR A 268 0.27 3.97 -7.05
CA THR A 268 1.52 3.34 -7.52
C THR A 268 1.75 2.00 -6.82
N PRO A 269 2.53 1.07 -7.42
CA PRO A 269 2.70 -0.28 -6.90
C PRO A 269 3.45 -0.31 -5.57
N LYS A 270 3.39 -1.41 -4.83
CA LYS A 270 4.27 -1.58 -3.66
C LYS A 270 5.73 -1.63 -4.15
N PRO A 271 6.68 -0.88 -3.55
CA PRO A 271 8.05 -0.79 -4.06
C PRO A 271 8.70 -2.15 -4.33
N TRP A 272 8.55 -3.10 -3.41
CA TRP A 272 9.14 -4.43 -3.53
C TRP A 272 8.58 -5.29 -4.67
N ARG A 273 7.44 -4.91 -5.26
CA ARG A 273 6.89 -5.58 -6.45
C ARG A 273 7.54 -5.10 -7.74
N VAL A 274 8.21 -3.96 -7.71
CA VAL A 274 8.98 -3.41 -8.83
C VAL A 274 10.49 -3.42 -8.54
N GLY A 275 10.93 -4.23 -7.58
CA GLY A 275 12.35 -4.38 -7.22
C GLY A 275 12.95 -3.19 -6.48
N ALA A 276 12.13 -2.28 -5.94
CA ALA A 276 12.58 -1.17 -5.12
C ALA A 276 12.44 -1.48 -3.62
N ASP A 277 13.40 -1.04 -2.82
CA ASP A 277 13.31 -1.12 -1.36
C ASP A 277 12.26 -0.15 -0.81
N ARG A 278 11.70 -0.49 0.36
CA ARG A 278 10.86 0.44 1.11
C ARG A 278 11.69 1.66 1.55
N PHE A 279 11.10 2.84 1.49
CA PHE A 279 11.75 4.02 2.07
C PHE A 279 11.35 4.16 3.55
N GLU A 280 12.20 3.73 4.47
CA GLU A 280 11.87 3.60 5.90
C GLU A 280 11.75 4.94 6.66
N SER A 281 12.24 6.04 6.08
CA SER A 281 12.46 7.33 6.75
C SER A 281 11.55 8.48 6.27
N LEU A 282 10.46 8.18 5.56
CA LEU A 282 9.54 9.18 4.99
C LEU A 282 8.94 10.14 6.02
N GLY A 283 8.68 9.68 7.24
CA GLY A 283 8.00 10.51 8.25
C GLY A 283 8.83 11.60 8.91
N THR A 284 10.13 11.67 8.61
CA THR A 284 11.04 12.73 9.12
C THR A 284 11.83 13.42 8.02
N ARG A 285 11.62 13.06 6.74
CA ARG A 285 12.36 13.59 5.59
C ARG A 285 11.38 14.15 4.57
N SER A 286 11.59 15.40 4.17
CA SER A 286 10.77 16.10 3.17
C SER A 286 11.26 15.77 1.75
N ALA A 287 10.49 16.21 0.74
CA ALA A 287 10.91 16.24 -0.67
C ALA A 287 12.30 16.85 -0.90
N GLU A 288 12.76 17.72 0.00
CA GLU A 288 14.04 18.43 -0.09
C GLU A 288 15.26 17.56 0.26
N ASP A 289 15.07 16.37 0.85
CA ASP A 289 16.16 15.42 1.09
C ASP A 289 16.63 14.78 -0.23
N PRO A 290 17.91 14.94 -0.63
CA PRO A 290 18.42 14.36 -1.87
C PRO A 290 18.29 12.83 -1.95
N GLU A 291 18.48 12.11 -0.83
CA GLU A 291 18.31 10.65 -0.79
C GLU A 291 16.85 10.26 -1.05
N HIS A 292 15.91 11.05 -0.53
CA HIS A 292 14.48 10.88 -0.77
C HIS A 292 14.14 11.14 -2.24
N SER A 293 14.59 12.27 -2.79
CA SER A 293 14.37 12.62 -4.20
C SER A 293 14.92 11.56 -5.16
N ASP A 294 16.13 11.06 -4.92
CA ASP A 294 16.74 10.00 -5.73
C ASP A 294 16.02 8.65 -5.60
N TRP A 295 15.50 8.33 -4.42
CA TRP A 295 14.65 7.14 -4.25
C TRP A 295 13.33 7.29 -5.01
N VAL A 296 12.65 8.44 -4.88
CA VAL A 296 11.37 8.72 -5.56
C VAL A 296 11.54 8.61 -7.08
N ARG A 297 12.62 9.17 -7.64
CA ARG A 297 12.92 9.07 -9.07
C ARG A 297 13.06 7.62 -9.53
N ARG A 298 13.93 6.82 -8.88
CA ARG A 298 14.14 5.41 -9.23
C ARG A 298 12.88 4.57 -9.08
N TYR A 299 12.11 4.81 -8.02
CA TYR A 299 10.83 4.14 -7.80
C TYR A 299 9.79 4.51 -8.88
N GLY A 300 9.76 5.77 -9.31
CA GLY A 300 8.91 6.24 -10.41
C GLY A 300 9.24 5.57 -11.74
N GLU A 301 10.53 5.49 -12.08
CA GLU A 301 11.02 4.80 -13.29
C GLU A 301 10.63 3.32 -13.31
N ALA A 302 10.80 2.61 -12.18
CA ALA A 302 10.40 1.22 -12.06
C ALA A 302 8.87 1.03 -12.12
N SER A 303 8.11 1.95 -11.52
CA SER A 303 6.64 1.92 -11.53
C SER A 303 6.05 2.16 -12.91
N ALA A 304 6.76 2.84 -13.81
CA ALA A 304 6.31 3.08 -15.19
C ALA A 304 6.23 1.80 -16.05
N GLN A 305 6.87 0.71 -15.62
CA GLN A 305 6.92 -0.57 -16.35
C GLN A 305 5.75 -1.51 -16.00
N VAL A 306 4.86 -1.09 -15.12
CA VAL A 306 3.74 -1.91 -14.62
C VAL A 306 2.43 -1.12 -14.57
N ALA A 307 1.32 -1.82 -14.44
CA ALA A 307 0.03 -1.24 -14.06
C ALA A 307 -0.30 -1.62 -12.61
N VAL A 308 -1.04 -0.76 -11.90
CA VAL A 308 -1.45 -1.04 -10.50
C VAL A 308 -2.69 -1.92 -10.47
N CYS A 309 -3.57 -1.71 -11.44
CA CYS A 309 -4.75 -2.52 -11.62
C CYS A 309 -5.11 -2.63 -13.10
N ARG A 310 -6.10 -3.46 -13.40
CA ARG A 310 -6.73 -3.60 -14.71
C ARG A 310 -8.24 -3.45 -14.56
N LEU A 311 -8.87 -2.62 -15.38
CA LEU A 311 -10.33 -2.52 -15.40
C LEU A 311 -10.91 -3.81 -16.00
N LEU A 312 -11.85 -4.42 -15.28
CA LEU A 312 -12.55 -5.61 -15.74
C LEU A 312 -13.94 -5.26 -16.26
N GLU A 313 -14.75 -4.61 -15.42
CA GLU A 313 -16.17 -4.40 -15.67
C GLU A 313 -16.65 -3.07 -15.08
N VAL A 314 -17.64 -2.48 -15.74
CA VAL A 314 -18.39 -1.30 -15.29
C VAL A 314 -19.87 -1.62 -15.40
N THR A 315 -20.60 -1.49 -14.30
CA THR A 315 -22.05 -1.79 -14.23
C THR A 315 -22.79 -0.72 -13.45
N GLY A 316 -24.10 -0.62 -13.66
CA GLY A 316 -24.96 0.33 -12.94
C GLY A 316 -24.96 1.75 -13.53
N PRO A 317 -25.54 2.72 -12.81
CA PRO A 317 -25.63 4.11 -13.26
C PRO A 317 -24.26 4.78 -13.41
N ALA A 318 -24.21 5.81 -14.25
CA ALA A 318 -23.02 6.66 -14.36
C ALA A 318 -22.76 7.42 -13.05
N PRO A 319 -21.48 7.66 -12.68
CA PRO A 319 -21.14 8.48 -11.53
C PRO A 319 -21.56 9.94 -11.73
N SER A 320 -21.68 10.68 -10.62
CA SER A 320 -21.76 12.15 -10.67
C SER A 320 -20.48 12.76 -11.25
N ALA A 321 -20.53 14.04 -11.67
CA ALA A 321 -19.36 14.73 -12.19
C ALA A 321 -18.19 14.77 -11.20
N LEU A 322 -18.49 14.94 -9.90
CA LEU A 322 -17.48 14.94 -8.84
C LEU A 322 -16.86 13.55 -8.66
N GLU A 323 -17.66 12.49 -8.59
CA GLU A 323 -17.15 11.10 -8.53
C GLU A 323 -16.34 10.73 -9.77
N GLN A 324 -16.76 11.17 -10.96
CA GLN A 324 -16.02 10.93 -12.21
C GLN A 324 -14.63 11.55 -12.16
N ARG A 325 -14.46 12.76 -11.63
CA ARG A 325 -13.13 13.38 -11.46
C ARG A 325 -12.21 12.53 -10.59
N ILE A 326 -12.73 11.91 -9.53
CA ILE A 326 -11.97 11.01 -8.66
C ILE A 326 -11.60 9.71 -9.39
N ILE A 327 -12.53 9.15 -10.16
CA ILE A 327 -12.28 7.97 -11.01
C ILE A 327 -11.19 8.29 -12.03
N ASP A 328 -11.25 9.44 -12.69
CA ASP A 328 -10.26 9.84 -13.70
C ASP A 328 -8.87 10.03 -13.07
N LEU A 329 -8.79 10.62 -11.87
CA LEU A 329 -7.54 10.73 -11.12
C LEU A 329 -6.95 9.35 -10.81
N HIS A 330 -7.78 8.42 -10.33
CA HIS A 330 -7.38 7.04 -10.09
C HIS A 330 -6.89 6.36 -11.38
N ASP A 331 -7.67 6.42 -12.45
CA ASP A 331 -7.40 5.68 -13.69
C ASP A 331 -6.17 6.26 -14.44
N ARG A 332 -5.97 7.58 -14.43
CA ARG A 332 -4.75 8.21 -14.97
C ARG A 332 -3.49 7.66 -14.30
N ALA A 333 -3.49 7.52 -12.98
CA ALA A 333 -2.31 7.08 -12.24
C ALA A 333 -2.11 5.55 -12.27
N THR A 334 -3.21 4.78 -12.17
CA THR A 334 -3.15 3.31 -12.07
C THR A 334 -3.05 2.59 -13.42
N ARG A 335 -3.40 3.29 -14.51
CA ARG A 335 -3.29 2.84 -15.90
C ARG A 335 -4.04 1.52 -16.19
N PRO A 336 -5.35 1.45 -15.88
CA PRO A 336 -6.11 0.20 -15.86
C PRO A 336 -6.30 -0.47 -17.23
N GLU A 337 -5.98 0.22 -18.32
CA GLU A 337 -6.14 -0.28 -19.70
C GLU A 337 -4.79 -0.44 -20.42
N ALA A 338 -3.66 -0.22 -19.74
CA ALA A 338 -2.34 -0.20 -20.39
C ALA A 338 -1.81 -1.57 -20.87
N GLY A 339 -2.49 -2.67 -20.53
CA GLY A 339 -2.06 -4.02 -20.91
C GLY A 339 -0.73 -4.46 -20.29
N LEU A 340 -0.26 -3.77 -19.24
CA LEU A 340 0.99 -4.10 -18.55
C LEU A 340 0.79 -5.15 -17.44
N PRO A 341 1.86 -5.85 -17.04
CA PRO A 341 1.85 -6.68 -15.85
C PRO A 341 1.42 -5.91 -14.60
N LEU A 342 0.65 -6.56 -13.74
CA LEU A 342 0.15 -5.98 -12.49
C LEU A 342 1.19 -6.05 -11.37
N ALA A 343 1.32 -4.95 -10.62
CA ALA A 343 2.17 -4.84 -9.43
C ALA A 343 1.49 -4.07 -8.27
#